data_AF-A0AA37UHZ8-F1
#
_entry.id   AF-A0AA37UHZ8-F1
#
_cell.length_a   1.000
_cell.length_b   1.000
_cell.length_c   1.000
_cell.angle_alpha   90.00
_cell.angle_beta   90.00
_cell.angle_gamma   90.00
#
_symmetry.space_group_name_H-M   'P 1'
#
loop_
_entity.id
_entity.type
_entity.pdbx_description
1 polymer ?
#
loop_
_entity_poly.entity_id
_entity_poly.type
_entity_poly.pdbx_seq_one_letter_code
_entity_poly.pdbx_strand_id
1 'polypeptide(L)'
;MTTIDNARDVISIALILLGGLLAVAAGVGIVRFPDVLSRMHAATKPQNLGLFSILIAVGLQYPTPAVITTLVLIIGFQVLTSPVAAHMVGRAAYRAKAFPKDQLIVDELAERIERIEAAERASAGGTADEDADEDADDPSALRAADDADRTQ
;
A
#
# COMPACT_ATOMS: atom_id res chain seq x y z
N MET A 1 -45.62 -17.00 19.83
CA MET A 1 -44.62 -17.29 18.78
C MET A 1 -44.47 -16.16 17.76
N THR A 2 -45.01 -14.95 17.99
CA THR A 2 -44.97 -13.84 17.01
C THR A 2 -44.06 -12.68 17.44
N THR A 3 -43.89 -12.45 18.74
CA THR A 3 -43.13 -11.30 19.25
C THR A 3 -41.64 -11.37 18.93
N ILE A 4 -41.06 -12.58 18.96
CA ILE A 4 -39.64 -12.79 18.65
C ILE A 4 -39.36 -12.57 17.16
N ASP A 5 -40.26 -13.02 16.29
CA ASP A 5 -40.10 -12.83 14.84
C ASP A 5 -40.31 -11.37 14.45
N ASN A 6 -41.30 -10.69 15.05
CA ASN A 6 -41.47 -9.24 14.88
C ASN A 6 -40.23 -8.45 15.34
N ALA A 7 -39.59 -8.86 16.45
CA ALA A 7 -38.37 -8.20 16.93
C ALA A 7 -37.19 -8.41 15.96
N ARG A 8 -37.04 -9.62 15.40
CA ARG A 8 -36.01 -9.90 14.37
C ARG A 8 -36.23 -9.05 13.13
N ASP A 9 -37.47 -8.93 12.66
CA ASP A 9 -37.80 -8.15 11.48
C ASP A 9 -37.47 -6.66 11.66
N VAL A 10 -37.83 -6.09 12.82
CA VAL A 10 -37.52 -4.68 13.14
C VAL A 10 -36.01 -4.45 13.21
N ILE A 11 -35.26 -5.36 13.84
CA ILE A 11 -33.80 -5.28 13.93
C ILE A 11 -33.19 -5.38 12.53
N SER A 12 -33.59 -6.35 11.72
CA SER A 12 -33.08 -6.53 10.36
C SER A 12 -33.35 -5.32 9.47
N ILE A 13 -34.56 -4.73 9.54
CA ILE A 13 -34.88 -3.50 8.81
C ILE A 13 -33.96 -2.37 9.23
N ALA A 14 -33.74 -2.17 10.54
CA ALA A 14 -32.85 -1.13 11.05
C ALA A 14 -31.40 -1.34 10.57
N LEU A 15 -30.90 -2.59 10.59
CA LEU A 15 -29.56 -2.93 10.14
C LEU A 15 -29.37 -2.73 8.63
N ILE A 16 -30.38 -3.09 7.82
CA ILE A 16 -30.34 -2.89 6.36
C ILE A 16 -30.37 -1.40 6.02
N LEU A 17 -31.23 -0.61 6.68
CA LEU A 17 -31.27 0.84 6.49
C LEU A 17 -29.96 1.51 6.90
N LEU A 18 -29.40 1.11 8.04
CA LEU A 18 -28.09 1.58 8.49
C LEU A 18 -27.00 1.21 7.48
N GLY A 19 -26.98 -0.03 7.02
CA GLY A 19 -26.02 -0.50 6.01
C GLY A 19 -26.14 0.25 4.67
N GLY A 20 -27.36 0.53 4.23
CA GLY A 20 -27.61 1.34 3.04
C GLY A 20 -27.15 2.79 3.20
N LEU A 21 -27.42 3.42 4.34
CA LEU A 21 -26.95 4.77 4.65
C LEU A 21 -25.42 4.84 4.68
N LEU A 22 -24.77 3.84 5.27
CA LEU A 22 -23.31 3.71 5.31
C LEU A 22 -22.71 3.54 3.90
N ALA A 23 -23.36 2.78 3.02
CA ALA A 23 -22.94 2.63 1.63
C ALA A 23 -23.06 3.95 0.85
N VAL A 24 -24.13 4.72 1.06
CA VAL A 24 -24.27 6.06 0.49
C VAL A 24 -23.19 7.00 1.04
N ALA A 25 -22.93 6.96 2.35
CA ALA A 25 -21.88 7.75 2.99
C ALA A 25 -20.48 7.40 2.44
N ALA A 26 -20.20 6.13 2.16
CA ALA A 26 -18.96 5.71 1.50
C ALA A 26 -18.82 6.32 0.10
N GLY A 27 -19.90 6.30 -0.70
CA GLY A 27 -19.94 6.92 -2.03
C GLY A 27 -19.75 8.44 -1.98
N VAL A 28 -20.43 9.12 -1.06
CA VAL A 28 -20.27 10.58 -0.84
C VAL A 28 -18.85 10.91 -0.36
N GLY A 29 -18.25 10.08 0.49
CA GLY A 29 -16.88 10.24 0.95
C GLY A 29 -15.86 10.25 -0.20
N ILE A 30 -16.04 9.38 -1.21
CA ILE A 30 -15.17 9.35 -2.39
C ILE A 30 -15.25 10.67 -3.19
N VAL A 31 -16.45 11.25 -3.29
CA VAL A 31 -16.67 12.48 -4.08
C VAL A 31 -16.26 13.75 -3.32
N ARG A 32 -16.33 13.74 -1.98
CA ARG A 32 -16.11 14.94 -1.16
C ARG A 32 -14.64 15.20 -0.81
N PHE A 33 -13.82 14.16 -0.65
CA PHE A 33 -12.44 14.33 -0.20
C PHE A 33 -11.46 14.55 -1.38
N PRO A 34 -10.61 15.60 -1.34
CA PRO A 34 -9.67 15.91 -2.42
C PRO A 34 -8.38 15.08 -2.38
N ASP A 35 -8.06 14.41 -1.26
CA ASP A 35 -6.86 13.60 -1.08
C ASP A 35 -7.17 12.09 -1.19
N VAL A 36 -6.27 11.31 -1.80
CA VAL A 36 -6.47 9.88 -2.09
C VAL A 36 -6.44 9.05 -0.80
N LEU A 37 -5.54 9.37 0.14
CA LEU A 37 -5.45 8.65 1.42
C LEU A 37 -6.69 8.92 2.29
N SER A 38 -7.11 10.18 2.33
CA SER A 38 -8.34 10.60 3.03
C SER A 38 -9.60 9.97 2.41
N ARG A 39 -9.67 9.88 1.07
CA ARG A 39 -10.74 9.16 0.36
C ARG A 39 -10.78 7.68 0.69
N MET A 40 -9.63 7.01 0.76
CA MET A 40 -9.56 5.61 1.14
C MET A 40 -10.07 5.39 2.56
N HIS A 41 -9.63 6.18 3.54
CA HIS A 41 -10.14 6.02 4.91
C HIS A 41 -11.62 6.35 5.03
N ALA A 42 -12.10 7.38 4.33
CA ALA A 42 -13.50 7.79 4.34
C ALA A 42 -14.42 6.80 3.62
N ALA A 43 -13.94 6.11 2.59
CA ALA A 43 -14.73 5.12 1.86
C ALA A 43 -14.72 3.75 2.54
N THR A 44 -13.56 3.30 3.01
CA THR A 44 -13.38 1.90 3.48
C THR A 44 -14.02 1.65 4.84
N LYS A 45 -14.00 2.64 5.76
CA LYS A 45 -14.57 2.49 7.11
C LYS A 45 -16.10 2.32 7.08
N PRO A 46 -16.88 3.19 6.40
CA PRO A 46 -18.33 3.01 6.30
C PRO A 46 -18.70 1.78 5.47
N GLN A 47 -17.94 1.48 4.42
CA GLN A 47 -18.20 0.33 3.55
C GLN A 47 -18.15 -1.01 4.31
N ASN A 48 -17.09 -1.24 5.10
CA ASN A 48 -16.95 -2.48 5.86
C ASN A 48 -18.04 -2.59 6.95
N LEU A 49 -18.33 -1.49 7.66
CA LEU A 49 -19.41 -1.46 8.66
C LEU A 49 -20.79 -1.69 8.05
N GLY A 50 -21.06 -1.11 6.87
CA GLY A 50 -22.32 -1.28 6.17
C GLY A 50 -22.53 -2.71 5.69
N LEU A 51 -21.48 -3.32 5.11
CA LEU A 51 -21.50 -4.71 4.70
C LEU A 51 -21.75 -5.65 5.89
N PHE A 52 -21.02 -5.47 7.00
CA PHE A 52 -21.22 -6.29 8.19
C PHE A 52 -22.63 -6.15 8.78
N SER A 53 -23.19 -4.93 8.77
CA SER A 53 -24.57 -4.69 9.23
C SER A 53 -25.58 -5.48 8.39
N ILE A 54 -25.43 -5.48 7.06
CA ILE A 54 -26.32 -6.23 6.15
C ILE A 54 -26.15 -7.74 6.34
N LEU A 55 -24.91 -8.23 6.46
CA LEU A 55 -24.65 -9.65 6.69
C LEU A 55 -25.29 -10.12 8.00
N ILE A 56 -25.18 -9.36 9.08
CA ILE A 56 -25.81 -9.69 10.37
C ILE A 56 -27.34 -9.75 10.22
N ALA A 57 -27.96 -8.80 9.51
CA ALA A 57 -29.41 -8.84 9.24
C ALA A 57 -29.83 -10.12 8.49
N VAL A 58 -29.08 -10.49 7.45
CA VAL A 58 -29.35 -11.72 6.68
C VAL A 58 -29.18 -12.97 7.54
N GLY A 59 -28.15 -13.01 8.38
CA GLY A 59 -27.90 -14.12 9.31
C GLY A 59 -28.98 -14.28 10.39
N LEU A 60 -29.56 -13.17 10.86
CA LEU A 60 -30.69 -13.19 11.78
C LEU A 60 -31.96 -13.75 11.13
N GLN A 61 -32.21 -13.41 9.86
CA GLN A 61 -33.43 -13.79 9.16
C GLN A 61 -33.41 -15.24 8.65
N TYR A 62 -32.24 -15.71 8.21
CA TYR A 62 -32.04 -17.05 7.65
C TYR A 62 -30.89 -17.79 8.33
N PRO A 63 -31.05 -18.25 9.58
CA PRO A 63 -29.99 -18.92 10.34
C PRO A 63 -29.81 -20.38 9.88
N THR A 64 -29.54 -20.59 8.59
CA THR A 64 -29.22 -21.91 8.03
C THR A 64 -27.70 -22.09 7.95
N PRO A 65 -27.18 -23.32 8.12
CA PRO A 65 -25.74 -23.58 8.06
C PRO A 65 -25.12 -23.21 6.70
N ALA A 66 -25.88 -23.34 5.61
CA ALA A 66 -25.45 -22.90 4.29
C ALA A 66 -25.24 -21.39 4.25
N VAL A 67 -26.22 -20.61 4.73
CA VAL A 67 -26.15 -19.15 4.79
C VAL A 67 -24.99 -18.70 5.67
N ILE A 68 -24.86 -19.25 6.88
CA ILE A 68 -23.78 -18.89 7.82
C ILE A 68 -22.39 -19.13 7.20
N THR A 69 -22.19 -20.27 6.53
CA THR A 69 -20.91 -20.56 5.84
C THR A 69 -20.60 -19.51 4.78
N THR A 70 -21.60 -19.13 3.97
CA THR A 70 -21.44 -18.06 2.97
C THR A 70 -21.14 -16.71 3.61
N LEU A 71 -21.81 -16.34 4.71
CA LEU A 71 -21.53 -15.09 5.44
C LEU A 71 -20.08 -15.04 5.93
N VAL A 72 -19.60 -16.12 6.53
CA VAL A 72 -18.22 -16.22 7.03
C VAL A 72 -17.22 -16.07 5.89
N LEU A 73 -17.47 -16.71 4.73
CA LEU A 73 -16.64 -16.54 3.54
C LEU A 73 -16.63 -15.09 3.06
N ILE A 74 -17.78 -14.44 2.98
CA ILE A 74 -17.87 -13.02 2.56
C ILE A 74 -17.05 -12.14 3.51
N ILE A 75 -17.21 -12.32 4.83
CA ILE A 75 -16.45 -11.56 5.83
C ILE A 75 -14.94 -11.81 5.68
N GLY A 76 -14.53 -13.07 5.54
CA GLY A 76 -13.14 -13.45 5.37
C GLY A 76 -12.51 -12.82 4.12
N PHE A 77 -13.19 -12.90 2.98
CA PHE A 77 -12.74 -12.25 1.76
C PHE A 77 -12.72 -10.74 1.89
N GLN A 78 -13.74 -10.11 2.49
CA GLN A 78 -13.77 -8.65 2.66
C GLN A 78 -12.59 -8.14 3.49
N VAL A 79 -12.29 -8.82 4.61
CA VAL A 79 -11.17 -8.44 5.49
C VAL A 79 -9.83 -8.64 4.81
N LEU A 80 -9.71 -9.59 3.87
CA LEU A 80 -8.49 -9.77 3.07
C LEU A 80 -8.39 -8.75 1.92
N THR A 81 -9.49 -8.45 1.24
CA THR A 81 -9.52 -7.51 0.11
C THR A 81 -9.28 -6.07 0.56
N SER A 82 -9.83 -5.66 1.71
CA SER A 82 -9.71 -4.29 2.22
C SER A 82 -8.25 -3.80 2.38
N PRO A 83 -7.31 -4.53 3.04
CA PRO A 83 -5.92 -4.11 3.18
C PRO A 83 -5.14 -4.21 1.87
N VAL A 84 -5.43 -5.21 1.01
CA VAL A 84 -4.77 -5.34 -0.29
C VAL A 84 -5.14 -4.18 -1.21
N ALA A 85 -6.43 -3.85 -1.29
CA ALA A 85 -6.92 -2.68 -2.01
C ALA A 85 -6.29 -1.40 -1.45
N ALA A 86 -6.21 -1.26 -0.12
CA ALA A 86 -5.58 -0.10 0.47
C ALA A 86 -4.09 0.02 0.12
N HIS A 87 -3.34 -1.08 0.17
CA HIS A 87 -1.93 -1.09 -0.18
C HIS A 87 -1.69 -0.75 -1.65
N MET A 88 -2.48 -1.33 -2.56
CA MET A 88 -2.40 -1.04 -4.00
C MET A 88 -2.73 0.41 -4.32
N VAL A 89 -3.80 0.96 -3.74
CA VAL A 89 -4.19 2.35 -3.97
C VAL A 89 -3.16 3.31 -3.36
N GLY A 90 -2.60 3.02 -2.19
CA GLY A 90 -1.51 3.80 -1.59
C GLY A 90 -0.26 3.86 -2.48
N ARG A 91 0.17 2.73 -3.01
CA ARG A 91 1.31 2.66 -3.94
C ARG A 91 1.05 3.40 -5.26
N ALA A 92 -0.18 3.31 -5.78
CA ALA A 92 -0.59 4.02 -6.98
C ALA A 92 -0.65 5.54 -6.75
N ALA A 93 -1.18 5.99 -5.62
CA ALA A 93 -1.28 7.39 -5.24
C ALA A 93 0.10 8.06 -5.11
N TYR A 94 1.06 7.37 -4.49
CA TYR A 94 2.45 7.83 -4.36
C TYR A 94 3.15 7.96 -5.71
N ARG A 95 3.00 6.98 -6.60
CA ARG A 95 3.54 7.08 -7.97
C ARG A 95 2.89 8.20 -8.79
N ALA A 96 1.61 8.45 -8.60
CA ALA A 96 0.89 9.50 -9.32
C ALA A 96 1.24 10.92 -8.84
N LYS A 97 2.00 11.07 -7.74
CA LYS A 97 2.25 12.35 -7.05
C LYS A 97 0.94 13.12 -6.80
N ALA A 98 -0.17 12.39 -6.64
CA ALA A 98 -1.51 12.94 -6.49
C ALA A 98 -1.78 13.42 -5.05
N PHE A 99 -0.72 13.82 -4.35
CA PHE A 99 -0.76 14.32 -2.99
C PHE A 99 -0.49 15.83 -3.02
N PRO A 100 -1.42 16.65 -2.50
CA PRO A 100 -1.14 18.05 -2.24
C PRO A 100 0.05 18.14 -1.28
N LYS A 101 1.15 18.80 -1.69
CA LYS A 101 2.34 18.99 -0.84
C LYS A 101 2.04 19.73 0.47
N ASP A 102 0.89 20.41 0.58
CA ASP A 102 0.45 21.12 1.79
C ASP A 102 -0.16 20.20 2.87
N GLN A 103 -0.51 18.94 2.54
CA GLN A 103 -1.10 18.00 3.49
C GLN A 103 -0.08 17.04 4.12
N LEU A 104 1.13 16.94 3.57
CA LEU A 104 2.21 16.12 4.14
C LEU A 104 3.15 17.01 4.97
N ILE A 105 2.95 17.00 6.28
CA ILE A 105 3.86 17.69 7.24
C ILE A 105 5.21 16.94 7.35
N VAL A 106 5.21 15.62 7.18
CA VAL A 106 6.42 14.77 7.23
C VAL A 106 6.32 13.68 6.15
N ASP A 107 7.33 13.58 5.29
CA ASP A 107 7.47 12.52 4.27
C ASP A 107 8.81 11.78 4.45
N GLU A 108 8.81 10.80 5.36
CA GLU A 108 10.00 9.96 5.61
C GLU A 108 10.34 9.03 4.44
N LEU A 109 9.39 8.76 3.54
CA LEU A 109 9.61 7.87 2.40
C LEU A 109 10.44 8.57 1.32
N ALA A 110 10.13 9.83 1.02
CA ALA A 110 10.94 10.64 0.11
C ALA A 110 12.38 10.78 0.62
N GLU A 111 12.56 11.06 1.91
CA GLU A 111 13.88 11.18 2.54
C GLU A 111 14.68 9.87 2.46
N ARG A 112 14.03 8.72 2.67
CA ARG A 112 14.68 7.41 2.53
C ARG A 112 15.10 7.11 1.09
N ILE A 113 14.28 7.45 0.10
CA ILE A 113 14.63 7.26 -1.33
C ILE A 113 15.86 8.10 -1.67
N GLU A 114 15.89 9.37 -1.25
CA GLU A 114 17.02 10.25 -1.50
C GLU A 114 18.32 9.75 -0.86
N ARG A 115 18.26 9.21 0.37
CA ARG A 115 19.42 8.58 1.01
C ARG A 115 19.92 7.33 0.27
N ILE A 116 19.01 6.50 -0.24
CA ILE A 116 19.39 5.30 -1.01
C ILE A 116 20.06 5.73 -2.32
N GLU A 117 19.48 6.68 -3.05
CA GLU A 117 20.09 7.20 -4.28
C GLU A 117 21.46 7.86 -4.01
N ALA A 118 21.61 8.57 -2.89
CA ALA A 118 22.89 9.17 -2.50
C ALA A 118 23.94 8.09 -2.16
N ALA A 119 23.55 7.01 -1.48
CA ALA A 119 24.42 5.88 -1.20
C ALA A 119 24.84 5.13 -2.47
N GLU A 120 23.90 4.91 -3.40
CA GLU A 120 24.19 4.29 -4.71
C GLU A 120 25.17 5.14 -5.52
N ARG A 121 24.96 6.47 -5.59
CA ARG A 121 25.89 7.41 -6.25
C ARG A 121 27.29 7.38 -5.63
N ALA A 122 27.38 7.27 -4.30
CA ALA A 122 28.66 7.17 -3.60
C ALA A 122 29.37 5.84 -3.90
N SER A 123 28.63 4.73 -4.02
CA SER A 123 29.19 3.42 -4.38
C SER A 123 29.61 3.31 -5.85
N ALA A 124 28.86 3.96 -6.77
CA ALA A 124 29.19 3.98 -8.19
C ALA A 124 30.37 4.88 -8.54
N GLY A 125 30.69 5.86 -7.69
CA GLY A 125 31.87 6.71 -7.84
C GLY A 125 33.18 6.08 -7.37
N GLY A 126 33.13 4.94 -6.66
CA GLY A 126 34.32 4.27 -6.09
C GLY A 126 35.03 3.30 -7.02
N THR A 127 34.40 2.86 -8.11
CA THR A 127 34.99 1.85 -9.03
C THR A 127 35.82 2.44 -10.17
N ALA A 128 35.97 3.76 -10.26
CA ALA A 128 36.76 4.39 -11.32
C ALA A 128 38.23 4.65 -10.93
N ASP A 129 38.57 4.52 -9.63
CA ASP A 129 39.90 4.82 -9.10
C ASP A 129 40.75 3.57 -8.82
N GLU A 130 40.17 2.37 -8.76
CA GLU A 130 40.91 1.12 -8.47
C GLU A 130 41.59 0.49 -9.70
N ASP A 131 41.15 0.82 -10.92
CA ASP A 131 41.72 0.26 -12.17
C ASP A 131 42.98 1.00 -12.66
N ALA A 132 43.38 2.11 -12.01
CA ALA A 132 44.52 2.93 -12.45
C ALA A 132 45.87 2.55 -11.79
N ASP A 133 45.84 1.78 -10.69
CA ASP A 133 47.04 1.47 -9.91
C ASP A 133 47.63 0.07 -10.21
N GLU A 134 46.91 -0.81 -10.93
CA GLU A 134 47.39 -2.18 -11.21
C GLU A 134 48.41 -2.26 -12.37
N ASP A 135 48.48 -1.23 -13.23
CA ASP A 135 49.42 -1.16 -14.36
C ASP A 135 50.79 -0.53 -14.01
N ALA A 136 50.95 0.00 -12.79
CA ALA A 136 52.17 0.71 -12.39
C ALA A 136 53.31 -0.22 -11.91
N ASP A 137 53.01 -1.50 -11.68
CA ASP A 137 53.92 -2.49 -11.10
C ASP A 137 54.43 -3.52 -12.14
N ASP A 138 54.55 -3.12 -13.43
CA ASP A 138 55.21 -3.94 -14.45
C ASP A 138 56.74 -3.73 -14.42
N PRO A 139 57.54 -4.67 -13.86
CA PRO A 139 58.99 -4.59 -13.81
C PRO A 139 59.67 -4.73 -15.18
N SER A 140 58.91 -4.91 -16.27
CA SER A 140 59.45 -5.00 -17.64
C SER A 140 59.96 -3.65 -18.17
N ALA A 141 59.37 -2.52 -17.72
CA ALA A 141 59.73 -1.18 -18.18
C ALA A 141 61.13 -0.73 -17.68
N LEU A 142 61.54 -1.18 -16.49
CA LEU A 142 62.87 -0.87 -15.94
C LEU A 142 64.02 -1.60 -16.66
N ARG A 143 63.75 -2.74 -17.30
CA ARG A 143 64.78 -3.49 -18.05
C ARG A 143 65.09 -2.87 -19.41
N ALA A 144 64.10 -2.22 -20.04
CA ALA A 144 64.28 -1.56 -21.34
C ALA A 144 65.18 -0.32 -21.28
N ALA A 145 65.27 0.34 -20.12
CA ALA A 145 66.12 1.51 -19.93
C ALA A 145 67.61 1.15 -19.68
N ASP A 146 67.90 -0.01 -19.07
CA ASP A 146 69.28 -0.46 -18.78
C ASP A 146 70.03 -0.94 -20.04
N ASP A 147 69.30 -1.45 -21.04
CA ASP A 147 69.90 -1.96 -22.29
C ASP A 147 70.27 -0.84 -23.28
N ALA A 148 69.66 0.34 -23.17
CA ALA A 148 69.95 1.48 -24.04
C ALA A 148 71.29 2.16 -23.70
N ASP A 149 71.74 2.10 -22.44
CA ASP A 149 72.96 2.77 -21.96
C ASP A 149 74.24 1.95 -22.23
N ARG A 150 74.14 0.62 -22.42
CA ARG A 150 75.31 -0.24 -22.69
C ARG A 150 75.82 -0.23 -24.13
N THR A 151 75.18 0.51 -25.03
CA THR A 151 75.52 0.50 -26.48
C THR A 151 76.22 1.78 -26.97
N GLN A 152 76.64 2.68 -26.06
CA GLN A 152 77.43 3.86 -26.39
C GLN A 152 78.89 3.77 -25.92
#